data_AF-Q3A7T3-F1
#
_entry.id   AF-Q3A7T3-F1
#
_cell.length_a   1.000
_cell.length_b   1.000
_cell.length_c   1.000
_cell.angle_alpha   90.00
_cell.angle_beta   90.00
_cell.angle_gamma   90.00
#
_symmetry.space_group_name_H-M   'P 1'
#
loop_
_entity.id
_entity.type
_entity.pdbx_description
1 polymer ?
#
loop_
_entity_poly.entity_id
_entity_poly.type
_entity_poly.pdbx_seq_one_letter_code
_entity_poly.pdbx_strand_id
1 'polypeptide(L)'
;MFPASFRLIPFRAFLPAGIVFILFSFVSLGLLATAPLSFDLSTFAPLLVPLVALIFIVMLSMACAVFTVYQEPLFARFQGLRRIMVLGTLTLEAVLVSVLCHTHIHQNLFCALASANLVVMALLLGNFLVSGLNRPSELIPVCIVMSIADLISVVNGPSKQMIEGIEAFYRHGRLGAVPWSDFLLVKIAVPGVDHMLPVFGVTDVVVLAFLVAAAHKFRLNDNLLGRGLGDMPGWPCLARWFPAAAGGLAFALLAAHGFDMFLPALPVIACFFLGYTVPRYPKMRLLGRTEWTVVSVSLAILCGWAIWV
;
A
#
# COMPACT_ATOMS: atom_id res chain seq x y z
N MET A 1 -36.70 12.96 -13.68
CA MET A 1 -36.12 12.16 -14.78
C MET A 1 -34.62 12.45 -14.80
N PHE A 2 -33.78 11.56 -14.26
CA PHE A 2 -32.32 11.78 -14.28
C PHE A 2 -31.79 11.56 -15.70
N PRO A 3 -30.86 12.41 -16.19
CA PRO A 3 -30.29 12.25 -17.52
C PRO A 3 -29.61 10.88 -17.65
N ALA A 4 -29.65 10.26 -18.83
CA ALA A 4 -29.06 8.94 -19.09
C ALA A 4 -27.57 8.87 -18.71
N SER A 5 -26.86 10.01 -18.72
CA SER A 5 -25.48 10.13 -18.26
C SER A 5 -25.29 9.79 -16.78
N PHE A 6 -26.32 9.91 -15.94
CA PHE A 6 -26.25 9.60 -14.50
C PHE A 6 -26.20 8.09 -14.21
N ARG A 7 -26.73 7.24 -15.12
CA ARG A 7 -26.77 5.79 -14.93
C ARG A 7 -25.41 5.10 -15.09
N LEU A 8 -24.47 5.70 -15.83
CA LEU A 8 -23.15 5.11 -16.10
C LEU A 8 -22.05 5.57 -15.13
N ILE A 9 -22.32 6.58 -14.31
CA ILE A 9 -21.38 7.14 -13.33
C ILE A 9 -20.93 6.10 -12.30
N PRO A 10 -21.83 5.34 -11.62
CA PRO A 10 -21.39 4.36 -10.64
C PRO A 10 -20.50 3.31 -11.30
N PHE A 11 -20.92 2.73 -12.43
CA PHE A 11 -20.15 1.71 -13.12
C PHE A 11 -18.72 2.16 -13.45
N ARG A 12 -18.54 3.38 -13.97
CA ARG A 12 -17.21 3.93 -14.29
C ARG A 12 -16.32 4.15 -13.06
N ALA A 13 -16.92 4.43 -11.90
CA ALA A 13 -16.15 4.60 -10.67
C ALA A 13 -15.75 3.27 -10.02
N PHE A 14 -16.58 2.24 -10.15
CA PHE A 14 -16.26 0.89 -9.66
C PHE A 14 -15.27 0.15 -10.56
N LEU A 15 -15.23 0.48 -11.85
CA LEU A 15 -14.43 -0.23 -12.84
C LEU A 15 -12.93 -0.31 -12.50
N PRO A 16 -12.20 0.77 -12.15
CA PRO A 16 -10.78 0.68 -11.87
C PRO A 16 -10.49 -0.16 -10.61
N ALA A 17 -11.29 0.03 -9.56
CA ALA A 17 -11.21 -0.78 -8.34
C ALA A 17 -11.49 -2.27 -8.62
N GLY A 18 -12.51 -2.57 -9.42
CA GLY A 18 -12.82 -3.93 -9.86
C GLY A 18 -11.70 -4.56 -10.68
N ILE A 19 -11.09 -3.81 -11.60
CA ILE A 19 -9.93 -4.28 -12.40
C ILE A 19 -8.75 -4.60 -11.49
N VAL A 20 -8.39 -3.70 -10.55
CA VAL A 20 -7.30 -3.93 -9.61
C VAL A 20 -7.58 -5.17 -8.76
N PHE A 21 -8.79 -5.29 -8.22
CA PHE A 21 -9.20 -6.44 -7.41
C PHE A 21 -9.10 -7.76 -8.18
N ILE A 22 -9.67 -7.81 -9.38
CA ILE A 22 -9.67 -9.02 -10.23
C ILE A 22 -8.25 -9.37 -10.66
N LEU A 23 -7.46 -8.40 -11.11
CA LEU A 23 -6.09 -8.63 -11.58
C LEU A 23 -5.20 -9.16 -10.44
N PHE A 24 -5.26 -8.53 -9.26
CA PHE A 24 -4.48 -8.95 -8.11
C PHE A 24 -4.86 -10.36 -7.65
N SER A 25 -6.16 -10.65 -7.59
CA SER A 25 -6.68 -11.97 -7.23
C SER A 25 -6.27 -13.03 -8.26
N PHE A 26 -6.39 -12.74 -9.54
CA PHE A 26 -6.06 -13.67 -10.62
C PHE A 26 -4.56 -13.99 -10.67
N VAL A 27 -3.70 -12.98 -10.52
CA VAL A 27 -2.24 -13.20 -10.46
C VAL A 27 -1.89 -14.03 -9.22
N SER A 28 -2.46 -13.71 -8.06
CA SER A 28 -2.20 -14.47 -6.82
C SER A 28 -2.65 -15.93 -6.94
N LEU A 29 -3.86 -16.18 -7.45
CA LEU A 29 -4.37 -17.54 -7.64
C LEU A 29 -3.62 -18.29 -8.74
N GLY A 30 -3.21 -17.61 -9.80
CA GLY A 30 -2.40 -18.18 -10.87
C GLY A 30 -1.04 -18.66 -10.36
N LEU A 31 -0.36 -17.84 -9.55
CA LEU A 31 0.90 -18.22 -8.90
C LEU A 31 0.72 -19.34 -7.87
N LEU A 32 -0.42 -19.42 -7.21
CA LEU A 32 -0.73 -20.52 -6.30
C LEU A 32 -1.01 -21.82 -7.07
N ALA A 33 -1.66 -21.75 -8.23
CA ALA A 33 -1.94 -22.89 -9.08
C ALA A 33 -0.67 -23.49 -9.72
N THR A 34 0.42 -22.73 -9.79
CA THR A 34 1.74 -23.24 -10.23
C THR A 34 2.54 -23.88 -9.10
N ALA A 35 2.08 -23.80 -7.84
CA ALA A 35 2.74 -24.45 -6.71
C ALA A 35 2.98 -25.97 -6.90
N PRO A 36 2.03 -26.80 -7.35
CA PRO A 36 2.27 -28.24 -7.55
C PRO A 36 3.14 -28.56 -8.79
N LEU A 37 3.35 -27.60 -9.70
CA LEU A 37 4.21 -27.75 -10.89
C LEU A 37 5.68 -27.42 -10.60
N SER A 38 5.99 -27.03 -9.36
CA SER A 38 7.33 -26.64 -8.99
C SER A 38 8.25 -27.86 -8.88
N PHE A 39 9.10 -28.04 -9.91
CA PHE A 39 10.47 -28.56 -9.76
C PHE A 39 11.11 -27.98 -8.50
N ASP A 40 12.12 -28.64 -7.92
CA ASP A 40 12.80 -28.35 -6.63
C ASP A 40 13.24 -26.88 -6.40
N LEU A 41 12.25 -25.99 -6.37
CA LEU A 41 12.29 -24.53 -6.31
C LEU A 41 12.53 -24.07 -4.88
N SER A 42 12.50 -25.01 -3.92
CA SER A 42 12.97 -24.84 -2.55
C SER A 42 14.39 -24.22 -2.54
N THR A 43 15.26 -24.68 -3.45
CA THR A 43 16.63 -24.16 -3.65
C THR A 43 16.65 -22.70 -4.12
N PHE A 44 15.62 -22.26 -4.85
CA PHE A 44 15.50 -20.90 -5.39
C PHE A 44 14.57 -20.00 -4.58
N ALA A 45 13.91 -20.51 -3.53
CA ALA A 45 12.96 -19.76 -2.72
C ALA A 45 13.53 -18.41 -2.21
N PRO A 46 14.80 -18.32 -1.76
CA PRO A 46 15.39 -17.04 -1.35
C PRO A 46 15.41 -15.99 -2.47
N LEU A 47 15.61 -16.39 -3.72
CA LEU A 47 15.60 -15.47 -4.86
C LEU A 47 14.18 -15.19 -5.37
N LEU A 48 13.29 -16.18 -5.28
CA LEU A 48 11.95 -16.12 -5.83
C LEU A 48 11.04 -15.18 -5.04
N VAL A 49 11.09 -15.22 -3.71
CA VAL A 49 10.28 -14.34 -2.85
C VAL A 49 10.48 -12.85 -3.18
N PRO A 50 11.70 -12.29 -3.16
CA PRO A 50 11.91 -10.87 -3.49
C PRO A 50 11.55 -10.56 -4.95
N LEU A 51 11.80 -11.48 -5.89
CA LEU A 51 11.42 -11.29 -7.29
C LEU A 51 9.90 -11.16 -7.46
N VAL A 52 9.13 -12.06 -6.85
CA VAL A 52 7.67 -12.04 -6.90
C VAL A 52 7.14 -10.79 -6.20
N ALA A 53 7.70 -10.43 -5.04
CA ALA A 53 7.35 -9.20 -4.35
C ALA A 53 7.59 -7.94 -5.21
N LEU A 54 8.70 -7.87 -5.95
CA LEU A 54 8.95 -6.77 -6.89
C LEU A 54 7.90 -6.69 -8.01
N ILE A 55 7.46 -7.84 -8.55
CA ILE A 55 6.36 -7.88 -9.53
C ILE A 55 5.08 -7.28 -8.92
N PHE A 56 4.75 -7.64 -7.69
CA PHE A 56 3.61 -7.08 -6.97
C PHE A 56 3.75 -5.57 -6.69
N ILE A 57 4.96 -5.08 -6.39
CA ILE A 57 5.22 -3.63 -6.25
C ILE A 57 5.00 -2.90 -7.58
N VAL A 58 5.43 -3.49 -8.71
CA VAL A 58 5.17 -2.91 -10.05
C VAL A 58 3.67 -2.89 -10.35
N MET A 59 2.95 -3.98 -10.05
CA MET A 59 1.49 -4.03 -10.19
C MET A 59 0.81 -2.98 -9.30
N LEU A 60 1.28 -2.82 -8.07
CA LEU A 60 0.75 -1.86 -7.11
C LEU A 60 1.00 -0.42 -7.56
N SER A 61 2.18 -0.14 -8.12
CA SER A 61 2.50 1.12 -8.78
C SER A 61 1.49 1.40 -9.91
N MET A 62 1.31 0.45 -10.83
CA MET A 62 0.33 0.61 -11.91
C MET A 62 -1.09 0.83 -11.38
N ALA A 63 -1.49 0.11 -10.33
CA ALA A 63 -2.79 0.28 -9.68
C ALA A 63 -2.93 1.70 -9.09
N CYS A 64 -1.91 2.22 -8.40
CA CYS A 64 -1.89 3.60 -7.90
C CYS A 64 -2.08 4.62 -9.02
N ALA A 65 -1.39 4.44 -10.15
CA ALA A 65 -1.51 5.32 -11.30
C ALA A 65 -2.92 5.29 -11.90
N VAL A 66 -3.47 4.10 -12.13
CA VAL A 66 -4.82 3.90 -12.66
C VAL A 66 -5.86 4.54 -11.74
N PHE A 67 -5.75 4.33 -10.43
CA PHE A 67 -6.68 4.90 -9.44
C PHE A 67 -6.61 6.43 -9.43
N THR A 68 -5.40 6.98 -9.40
CA THR A 68 -5.15 8.43 -9.31
C THR A 68 -5.62 9.15 -10.57
N VAL A 69 -5.38 8.58 -11.76
CA VAL A 69 -5.73 9.22 -13.04
C VAL A 69 -7.22 9.08 -13.36
N TYR A 70 -7.79 7.88 -13.21
CA TYR A 70 -9.13 7.59 -13.70
C TYR A 70 -10.22 7.74 -12.64
N GLN A 71 -9.93 7.43 -11.38
CA GLN A 71 -10.95 7.34 -10.34
C GLN A 71 -11.06 8.63 -9.51
N GLU A 72 -9.94 9.31 -9.24
CA GLU A 72 -9.95 10.53 -8.44
C GLU A 72 -10.83 11.66 -9.01
N PRO A 73 -10.86 11.94 -10.33
CA PRO A 73 -11.76 12.96 -10.87
C PRO A 73 -13.25 12.66 -10.63
N LEU A 74 -13.62 11.38 -10.57
CA LEU A 74 -15.00 10.97 -10.29
C LEU A 74 -15.36 11.20 -8.82
N PHE A 75 -14.44 10.91 -7.90
CA PHE A 75 -14.65 11.13 -6.47
C PHE A 75 -14.66 12.61 -6.09
N ALA A 76 -13.85 13.43 -6.75
CA ALA A 76 -13.90 14.88 -6.59
C ALA A 76 -15.30 15.44 -6.93
N ARG A 77 -15.99 14.83 -7.90
CA ARG A 77 -17.36 15.21 -8.28
C ARG A 77 -18.43 14.60 -7.37
N PHE A 78 -18.23 13.39 -6.86
CA PHE A 78 -19.21 12.65 -6.07
C PHE A 78 -18.61 12.11 -4.75
N GLN A 79 -18.47 12.99 -3.76
CA GLN A 79 -17.86 12.64 -2.47
C GLN A 79 -18.55 11.46 -1.74
N GLY A 80 -19.87 11.30 -1.91
CA GLY A 80 -20.61 10.19 -1.32
C GLY A 80 -20.18 8.82 -1.86
N LEU A 81 -19.76 8.74 -3.13
CA LEU A 81 -19.35 7.50 -3.76
C LEU A 81 -18.06 6.96 -3.14
N ARG A 82 -17.11 7.84 -2.80
CA ARG A 82 -15.89 7.46 -2.10
C ARG A 82 -16.19 6.81 -0.75
N ARG A 83 -17.09 7.43 0.03
CA ARG A 83 -17.51 6.89 1.34
C ARG A 83 -18.17 5.52 1.19
N ILE A 84 -19.04 5.35 0.19
CA ILE A 84 -19.68 4.07 -0.10
C ILE A 84 -18.64 3.00 -0.46
N MET A 85 -17.63 3.33 -1.26
CA MET A 85 -16.57 2.37 -1.62
C MET A 85 -15.68 2.00 -0.43
N VAL A 86 -15.32 2.97 0.42
CA VAL A 86 -14.56 2.69 1.65
C VAL A 86 -15.38 1.81 2.59
N LEU A 87 -16.66 2.13 2.81
CA LEU A 87 -17.54 1.28 3.62
C LEU A 87 -17.70 -0.11 3.02
N GLY A 88 -17.87 -0.20 1.70
CA GLY A 88 -17.97 -1.47 0.97
C GLY A 88 -16.74 -2.35 1.16
N THR A 89 -15.54 -1.79 0.98
CA THR A 89 -14.28 -2.52 1.18
C THR A 89 -14.08 -2.94 2.65
N LEU A 90 -14.43 -2.10 3.62
CA LEU A 90 -14.42 -2.47 5.04
C LEU A 90 -15.40 -3.60 5.37
N THR A 91 -16.62 -3.54 4.83
CA THR A 91 -17.61 -4.60 5.03
C THR A 91 -17.18 -5.92 4.39
N LEU A 92 -16.60 -5.85 3.18
CA LEU A 92 -16.07 -7.03 2.51
C LEU A 92 -14.91 -7.64 3.30
N GLU A 93 -14.01 -6.80 3.83
CA GLU A 93 -12.90 -7.27 4.67
C GLU A 93 -13.40 -7.98 5.92
N ALA A 94 -14.36 -7.37 6.64
CA ALA A 94 -14.95 -7.99 7.83
C ALA A 94 -15.60 -9.36 7.53
N VAL A 95 -16.26 -9.48 6.38
CA VAL A 95 -16.82 -10.76 5.92
C VAL A 95 -15.71 -11.77 5.62
N LEU A 96 -14.67 -11.38 4.89
CA LEU A 96 -13.55 -12.26 4.53
C LEU A 96 -12.79 -12.73 5.77
N VAL A 97 -12.51 -11.84 6.72
CA VAL A 97 -11.89 -12.17 8.02
C VAL A 97 -12.78 -13.13 8.80
N SER A 98 -14.08 -12.87 8.88
CA SER A 98 -15.01 -13.77 9.56
C SER A 98 -15.00 -15.17 8.93
N VAL A 99 -15.03 -15.26 7.60
CA VAL A 99 -14.94 -16.54 6.87
C VAL A 99 -13.62 -17.24 7.15
N LEU A 100 -12.49 -16.53 7.10
CA LEU A 100 -11.16 -17.10 7.38
C LEU A 100 -11.00 -17.61 8.83
N CYS A 101 -11.61 -16.91 9.80
CA CYS A 101 -11.58 -17.32 11.20
C CYS A 101 -12.47 -18.53 11.50
N HIS A 102 -13.59 -18.68 10.80
CA HIS A 102 -14.57 -19.75 11.08
C HIS A 102 -14.47 -20.96 10.15
N THR A 103 -13.89 -20.79 8.95
CA THR A 103 -13.79 -21.85 7.96
C THR A 103 -12.33 -22.14 7.63
N HIS A 104 -11.90 -23.38 7.82
CA HIS A 104 -10.58 -23.85 7.41
C HIS A 104 -10.51 -24.22 5.91
N ILE A 105 -11.61 -24.03 5.18
CA ILE A 105 -11.76 -24.46 3.78
C ILE A 105 -11.35 -23.33 2.84
N HIS A 106 -10.51 -23.63 1.84
CA HIS A 106 -10.03 -22.69 0.81
C HIS A 106 -9.33 -21.43 1.34
N GLN A 107 -8.51 -21.55 2.40
CA GLN A 107 -7.78 -20.43 3.01
C GLN A 107 -7.01 -19.57 1.99
N ASN A 108 -6.37 -20.18 0.99
CA ASN A 108 -5.61 -19.45 -0.03
C ASN A 108 -6.49 -18.56 -0.93
N LEU A 109 -7.72 -18.99 -1.25
CA LEU A 109 -8.64 -18.20 -2.05
C LEU A 109 -9.09 -16.95 -1.28
N PHE A 110 -9.54 -17.14 -0.05
CA PHE A 110 -10.01 -16.03 0.78
C PHE A 110 -8.86 -15.08 1.17
N CYS A 111 -7.64 -15.58 1.40
CA CYS A 111 -6.45 -14.75 1.60
C CYS A 111 -6.12 -13.89 0.36
N ALA A 112 -6.26 -14.45 -0.86
CA ALA A 112 -6.02 -13.70 -2.09
C ALA A 112 -7.07 -12.59 -2.28
N LEU A 113 -8.35 -12.90 -2.02
CA LEU A 113 -9.44 -11.93 -2.08
C LEU A 113 -9.30 -10.83 -1.01
N ALA A 114 -8.91 -11.19 0.22
CA ALA A 114 -8.66 -10.24 1.30
C ALA A 114 -7.49 -9.32 0.96
N SER A 115 -6.37 -9.87 0.48
CA SER A 115 -5.21 -9.07 0.06
C SER A 115 -5.56 -8.11 -1.09
N ALA A 116 -6.34 -8.57 -2.07
CA ALA A 116 -6.83 -7.71 -3.16
C ALA A 116 -7.76 -6.59 -2.65
N ASN A 117 -8.65 -6.90 -1.69
CA ASN A 117 -9.54 -5.92 -1.06
C ASN A 117 -8.76 -4.88 -0.25
N LEU A 118 -7.77 -5.31 0.54
CA LEU A 118 -6.87 -4.43 1.30
C LEU A 118 -6.12 -3.47 0.38
N VAL A 119 -5.63 -3.94 -0.78
CA VAL A 119 -5.00 -3.07 -1.79
C VAL A 119 -5.99 -2.01 -2.29
N VAL A 120 -7.22 -2.39 -2.65
CA VAL A 120 -8.24 -1.43 -3.10
C VAL A 120 -8.59 -0.43 -2.00
N MET A 121 -8.77 -0.90 -0.76
CA MET A 121 -9.02 -0.07 0.41
C MET A 121 -7.88 0.93 0.62
N ALA A 122 -6.63 0.47 0.53
CA ALA A 122 -5.46 1.31 0.69
C ALA A 122 -5.36 2.39 -0.40
N LEU A 123 -5.68 2.05 -1.66
CA LEU A 123 -5.76 3.01 -2.76
C LEU A 123 -6.83 4.07 -2.54
N LEU A 124 -8.01 3.69 -2.02
CA LEU A 124 -9.10 4.60 -1.67
C LEU A 124 -8.70 5.55 -0.54
N LEU A 125 -8.12 5.01 0.54
CA LEU A 125 -7.70 5.78 1.71
C LEU A 125 -6.54 6.71 1.38
N GLY A 126 -5.52 6.24 0.65
CA GLY A 126 -4.40 7.06 0.22
C GLY A 126 -4.86 8.27 -0.59
N ASN A 127 -5.72 8.07 -1.59
CA ASN A 127 -6.32 9.18 -2.35
C ASN A 127 -7.21 10.08 -1.48
N PHE A 128 -7.94 9.51 -0.52
CA PHE A 128 -8.76 10.30 0.41
C PHE A 128 -7.92 11.25 1.26
N LEU A 129 -6.80 10.78 1.81
CA LEU A 129 -5.92 11.55 2.68
C LEU A 129 -5.30 12.76 1.96
N VAL A 130 -5.03 12.65 0.67
CA VAL A 130 -4.49 13.75 -0.17
C VAL A 130 -5.43 14.96 -0.21
N SER A 131 -6.73 14.78 0.00
CA SER A 131 -7.70 15.88 0.01
C SER A 131 -7.40 16.92 1.08
N GLY A 132 -6.81 16.52 2.21
CA GLY A 132 -6.45 17.42 3.31
C GLY A 132 -5.23 18.30 3.05
N LEU A 133 -4.39 17.97 2.05
CA LEU A 133 -3.19 18.74 1.75
C LEU A 133 -3.52 19.99 0.94
N ASN A 134 -3.04 21.16 1.36
CA ASN A 134 -3.20 22.41 0.62
C ASN A 134 -1.93 22.83 -0.12
N ARG A 135 -0.77 22.41 0.37
CA ARG A 135 0.54 22.81 -0.16
C ARG A 135 1.48 21.62 -0.34
N PRO A 136 2.38 21.65 -1.33
CA PRO A 136 3.38 20.59 -1.50
C PRO A 136 4.41 20.56 -0.36
N SER A 137 4.63 21.67 0.36
CA SER A 137 5.50 21.72 1.54
C SER A 137 4.98 20.89 2.70
N GLU A 138 3.66 20.66 2.79
CA GLU A 138 3.02 19.82 3.81
C GLU A 138 3.36 18.33 3.67
N LEU A 139 3.99 17.91 2.56
CA LEU A 139 4.44 16.52 2.41
C LEU A 139 5.66 16.20 3.29
N ILE A 140 6.57 17.14 3.48
CA ILE A 140 7.73 16.97 4.36
C ILE A 140 7.30 16.63 5.80
N PRO A 141 6.45 17.44 6.46
CA PRO A 141 6.05 17.18 7.84
C PRO A 141 5.25 15.89 7.97
N VAL A 142 4.37 15.58 7.02
CA VAL A 142 3.63 14.31 7.00
C VAL A 142 4.60 13.12 6.89
N CYS A 143 5.59 13.20 6.02
CA CYS A 143 6.61 12.17 5.88
C CYS A 143 7.44 11.99 7.16
N ILE A 144 7.82 13.07 7.82
CA ILE A 144 8.56 12.98 9.09
C ILE A 144 7.70 12.30 10.17
N VAL A 145 6.46 12.77 10.35
CA VAL A 145 5.55 12.23 11.38
C VAL A 145 5.24 10.76 11.12
N MET A 146 4.98 10.36 9.87
CA MET A 146 4.69 8.95 9.55
C MET A 146 5.92 8.06 9.77
N SER A 147 7.12 8.50 9.39
CA SER A 147 8.35 7.73 9.58
C SER A 147 8.67 7.54 11.07
N ILE A 148 8.46 8.58 11.88
CA ILE A 148 8.67 8.50 13.32
C ILE A 148 7.61 7.62 13.99
N ALA A 149 6.35 7.76 13.61
CA ALA A 149 5.29 6.89 14.10
C ALA A 149 5.59 5.41 13.80
N ASP A 150 6.07 5.10 12.59
CA ASP A 150 6.48 3.76 12.19
C ASP A 150 7.65 3.24 13.04
N LEU A 151 8.71 4.06 13.19
CA LEU A 151 9.88 3.70 13.99
C LEU A 151 9.53 3.43 15.45
N ILE A 152 8.73 4.30 16.07
CA ILE A 152 8.30 4.11 17.47
C ILE A 152 7.41 2.86 17.55
N SER A 153 6.52 2.64 16.56
CA SER A 153 5.65 1.47 16.55
C SER A 153 6.45 0.16 16.52
N VAL A 154 7.54 0.11 15.74
CA VAL A 154 8.42 -1.05 15.65
C VAL A 154 9.26 -1.24 16.93
N VAL A 155 9.77 -0.15 17.53
CA VAL A 155 10.68 -0.26 18.68
C VAL A 155 9.93 -0.53 20.00
N ASN A 156 8.89 0.26 20.30
CA ASN A 156 8.18 0.24 21.59
C ASN A 156 6.67 0.00 21.45
N GLY A 157 6.14 -0.03 20.24
CA GLY A 157 4.70 -0.01 20.03
C GLY A 157 4.03 -1.38 19.89
N PRO A 158 2.69 -1.36 19.69
CA PRO A 158 1.89 -2.56 19.48
C PRO A 158 2.35 -3.36 18.25
N SER A 159 3.01 -2.74 17.27
CA SER A 159 3.56 -3.46 16.12
C SER A 159 4.61 -4.49 16.54
N LYS A 160 5.38 -4.28 17.60
CA LYS A 160 6.31 -5.31 18.11
C LYS A 160 5.57 -6.57 18.56
N GLN A 161 4.51 -6.42 19.35
CA GLN A 161 3.67 -7.55 19.80
C GLN A 161 2.98 -8.24 18.61
N MET A 162 2.55 -7.45 17.61
CA MET A 162 1.98 -7.98 16.38
C MET A 162 3.02 -8.80 15.59
N ILE A 163 4.24 -8.29 15.44
CA ILE A 163 5.35 -8.96 14.76
C ILE A 163 5.70 -10.26 15.49
N GLU A 164 5.85 -10.24 16.81
CA GLU A 164 6.11 -11.44 17.61
C GLU A 164 5.00 -12.49 17.44
N GLY A 165 3.73 -12.07 17.42
CA GLY A 165 2.59 -12.97 17.19
C GLY A 165 2.57 -13.57 15.78
N ILE A 166 2.86 -12.77 14.76
CA ILE A 166 2.95 -13.22 13.36
C ILE A 166 4.15 -14.17 13.20
N GLU A 167 5.32 -13.78 13.69
CA GLU A 167 6.54 -14.57 13.62
C GLU A 167 6.36 -15.92 14.33
N ALA A 168 5.76 -15.93 15.53
CA ALA A 168 5.43 -17.15 16.23
C ALA A 168 4.47 -18.03 15.42
N PHE A 169 3.41 -17.46 14.84
CA PHE A 169 2.45 -18.20 14.02
C PHE A 169 3.10 -18.83 12.78
N TYR A 170 3.93 -18.09 12.05
CA TYR A 170 4.59 -18.58 10.84
C TYR A 170 5.76 -19.54 11.13
N ARG A 171 6.54 -19.32 12.20
CA ARG A 171 7.66 -20.20 12.58
C ARG A 171 7.23 -21.54 13.14
N HIS A 172 6.12 -21.59 13.90
CA HIS A 172 5.62 -22.84 14.50
C HIS A 172 4.69 -23.62 13.56
N GLY A 173 4.79 -23.42 12.24
CA GLY A 173 4.01 -24.17 11.26
C GLY A 173 2.50 -23.87 11.29
N ARG A 174 2.11 -22.64 11.69
CA ARG A 174 0.71 -22.17 11.75
C ARG A 174 -0.19 -22.92 12.71
N LEU A 175 0.37 -23.35 13.84
CA LEU A 175 -0.41 -23.94 14.90
C LEU A 175 -1.20 -22.85 15.65
N GLY A 176 -2.53 -22.97 15.67
CA GLY A 176 -3.43 -22.10 16.44
C GLY A 176 -4.27 -21.14 15.60
N ALA A 177 -4.93 -20.20 16.30
CA ALA A 177 -5.76 -19.19 15.65
C ALA A 177 -4.89 -18.13 14.94
N VAL A 178 -5.34 -17.66 13.79
CA VAL A 178 -4.66 -16.60 13.02
C VAL A 178 -4.69 -15.30 13.84
N PRO A 179 -3.54 -14.64 14.08
CA PRO A 179 -3.52 -13.40 14.86
C PRO A 179 -4.21 -12.26 14.10
N TRP A 180 -4.90 -11.38 14.82
CA TRP A 180 -5.65 -10.26 14.22
C TRP A 180 -4.80 -9.35 13.32
N SER A 181 -3.51 -9.18 13.66
CA SER A 181 -2.56 -8.39 12.88
C SER A 181 -2.28 -8.95 11.50
N ASP A 182 -2.45 -10.26 11.29
CA ASP A 182 -2.20 -10.92 10.01
C ASP A 182 -3.25 -10.54 8.94
N PHE A 183 -4.41 -10.04 9.36
CA PHE A 183 -5.44 -9.48 8.48
C PHE A 183 -5.14 -8.02 8.05
N LEU A 184 -4.09 -7.40 8.58
CA LEU A 184 -3.63 -6.07 8.16
C LEU A 184 -2.46 -6.15 7.18
N LEU A 185 -2.09 -7.37 6.75
CA LEU A 185 -0.98 -7.62 5.84
C LEU A 185 -1.51 -7.98 4.45
N VAL A 186 -0.94 -7.34 3.44
CA VAL A 186 -1.10 -7.75 2.06
C VAL A 186 -0.21 -8.96 1.82
N LYS A 187 -0.86 -10.07 1.49
CA LYS A 187 -0.19 -11.35 1.24
C LYS A 187 -0.06 -11.59 -0.26
N ILE A 188 1.02 -12.24 -0.66
CA ILE A 188 1.26 -12.63 -2.05
C ILE A 188 1.49 -14.13 -2.14
N ALA A 189 1.10 -14.73 -3.25
CA ALA A 189 1.41 -16.12 -3.56
C ALA A 189 2.81 -16.21 -4.16
N VAL A 190 3.62 -17.15 -3.69
CA VAL A 190 4.95 -17.42 -4.22
C VAL A 190 4.95 -18.85 -4.79
N PRO A 191 5.39 -19.06 -6.05
CA PRO A 191 5.44 -20.41 -6.61
C PRO A 191 6.31 -21.35 -5.76
N GLY A 192 5.83 -22.58 -5.57
CA GLY A 192 6.48 -23.57 -4.70
C GLY A 192 6.20 -23.41 -3.20
N VAL A 193 5.42 -22.40 -2.82
CA VAL A 193 4.91 -22.24 -1.46
C VAL A 193 3.40 -22.52 -1.48
N ASP A 194 2.95 -23.43 -0.63
CA ASP A 194 1.54 -23.89 -0.56
C ASP A 194 0.60 -22.87 0.11
N HIS A 195 1.14 -21.73 0.52
CA HIS A 195 0.48 -20.69 1.26
C HIS A 195 0.91 -19.29 0.81
N MET A 196 0.07 -18.30 1.08
CA MET A 196 0.43 -16.91 0.82
C MET A 196 1.33 -16.35 1.92
N LEU A 197 2.36 -15.62 1.51
CA LEU A 197 3.31 -14.96 2.40
C LEU A 197 2.91 -13.51 2.62
N PRO A 198 2.93 -13.00 3.86
CA PRO A 198 2.74 -11.58 4.12
C PRO A 198 3.98 -10.82 3.64
N VAL A 199 3.77 -9.72 2.91
CA VAL A 199 4.89 -8.96 2.33
C VAL A 199 4.82 -7.47 2.64
N PHE A 200 3.61 -6.89 2.68
CA PHE A 200 3.45 -5.46 2.96
C PHE A 200 2.41 -5.25 4.04
N GLY A 201 2.60 -4.25 4.89
CA GLY A 201 1.51 -3.73 5.71
C GLY A 201 0.52 -2.97 4.83
N VAL A 202 -0.78 -3.04 5.15
CA VAL A 202 -1.79 -2.19 4.49
C VAL A 202 -1.43 -0.70 4.61
N THR A 203 -0.80 -0.30 5.72
CA THR A 203 -0.30 1.06 5.94
C THR A 203 0.76 1.48 4.93
N ASP A 204 1.69 0.59 4.56
CA ASP A 204 2.71 0.87 3.54
C ASP A 204 2.05 1.18 2.20
N VAL A 205 1.02 0.41 1.86
CA VAL A 205 0.24 0.60 0.63
C VAL A 205 -0.57 1.89 0.67
N VAL A 206 -1.16 2.24 1.82
CA VAL A 206 -1.87 3.52 2.02
C VAL A 206 -0.91 4.70 1.80
N VAL A 207 0.27 4.65 2.40
CA VAL A 207 1.29 5.71 2.29
C VAL A 207 1.80 5.81 0.85
N LEU A 208 2.08 4.68 0.20
CA LEU A 208 2.46 4.66 -1.21
C LEU A 208 1.39 5.34 -2.08
N ALA A 209 0.13 4.94 -1.94
CA ALA A 209 -0.99 5.51 -2.69
C ALA A 209 -1.17 7.00 -2.39
N PHE A 210 -1.02 7.41 -1.13
CA PHE A 210 -1.07 8.80 -0.70
C PHE A 210 0.03 9.65 -1.35
N LEU A 211 1.29 9.20 -1.32
CA LEU A 211 2.41 9.96 -1.90
C LEU A 211 2.28 10.10 -3.41
N VAL A 212 1.84 9.03 -4.10
CA VAL A 212 1.55 9.06 -5.55
C VAL A 212 0.46 10.07 -5.87
N ALA A 213 -0.66 10.00 -5.17
CA ALA A 213 -1.78 10.92 -5.40
C ALA A 213 -1.42 12.37 -5.03
N ALA A 214 -0.59 12.58 -4.00
CA ALA A 214 -0.11 13.91 -3.64
C ALA A 214 0.85 14.48 -4.69
N ALA A 215 1.78 13.67 -5.21
CA ALA A 215 2.65 14.05 -6.30
C ALA A 215 1.82 14.48 -7.52
N HIS A 216 0.80 13.69 -7.89
CA HIS A 216 -0.12 14.05 -8.96
C HIS A 216 -0.88 15.36 -8.69
N LYS A 217 -1.48 15.52 -7.49
CA LYS A 217 -2.21 16.72 -7.09
C LYS A 217 -1.37 18.00 -7.21
N PHE A 218 -0.11 17.93 -6.78
CA PHE A 218 0.80 19.08 -6.81
C PHE A 218 1.65 19.17 -8.08
N ARG A 219 1.39 18.31 -9.09
CA ARG A 219 2.14 18.22 -10.35
C ARG A 219 3.64 18.04 -10.13
N LEU A 220 4.01 17.24 -9.14
CA LEU A 220 5.37 16.78 -8.90
C LEU A 220 5.61 15.54 -9.76
N ASN A 221 6.69 15.52 -10.52
CA ASN A 221 7.16 14.32 -11.18
C ASN A 221 7.90 13.49 -10.13
N ASP A 222 7.27 12.40 -9.70
CA ASP A 222 7.83 11.40 -8.81
C ASP A 222 8.28 10.13 -9.55
N ASN A 223 8.17 10.08 -10.89
CA ASN A 223 8.55 8.91 -11.67
C ASN A 223 10.08 8.77 -11.75
N LEU A 224 10.60 7.61 -11.34
CA LEU A 224 12.02 7.26 -11.48
C LEU A 224 12.44 6.95 -12.92
N LEU A 225 11.49 6.60 -13.80
CA LEU A 225 11.75 6.13 -15.16
C LEU A 225 11.52 7.19 -16.26
N GLY A 226 11.23 8.44 -15.89
CA GLY A 226 11.10 9.53 -16.86
C GLY A 226 10.03 10.56 -16.52
N ARG A 227 9.01 10.70 -17.37
CA ARG A 227 7.99 11.75 -17.28
C ARG A 227 7.02 11.53 -16.11
N GLY A 228 6.45 12.62 -15.58
CA GLY A 228 5.47 12.56 -14.52
C GLY A 228 4.13 12.02 -14.98
N LEU A 229 3.31 11.56 -14.03
CA LEU A 229 2.01 10.97 -14.31
C LEU A 229 1.06 11.93 -15.07
N GLY A 230 1.13 13.22 -14.75
CA GLY A 230 0.30 14.25 -15.40
C GLY A 230 0.67 14.55 -16.86
N ASP A 231 1.86 14.13 -17.31
CA ASP A 231 2.38 14.41 -18.66
C ASP A 231 2.28 13.18 -19.59
N MET A 232 1.68 12.07 -19.13
CA MET A 232 1.61 10.82 -19.88
C MET A 232 0.36 10.73 -20.76
N PRO A 233 0.52 10.60 -22.10
CA PRO A 233 -0.61 10.49 -23.03
C PRO A 233 -1.17 9.05 -23.06
N GLY A 234 -1.92 8.68 -22.03
CA GLY A 234 -2.73 7.46 -22.01
C GLY A 234 -2.04 6.17 -21.54
N TRP A 235 -2.73 5.05 -21.72
CA TRP A 235 -2.44 3.74 -21.10
C TRP A 235 -1.06 3.14 -21.42
N PRO A 236 -0.54 3.11 -22.67
CA PRO A 236 0.73 2.45 -22.96
C PRO A 236 1.94 3.17 -22.32
N CYS A 237 1.78 4.43 -21.93
CA CYS A 237 2.83 5.18 -21.24
C CYS A 237 2.90 4.86 -19.73
N LEU A 238 1.83 4.34 -19.13
CA LEU A 238 1.79 3.94 -17.71
C LEU A 238 2.78 2.81 -17.39
N ALA A 239 3.15 1.99 -18.39
CA ALA A 239 4.15 0.93 -18.21
C ALA A 239 5.57 1.45 -17.92
N ARG A 240 5.85 2.72 -18.23
CA ARG A 240 7.12 3.39 -17.89
C ARG A 240 6.99 4.30 -16.67
N TRP A 241 5.96 4.08 -15.85
CA TRP A 241 5.72 4.83 -14.65
C TRP A 241 6.04 3.98 -13.41
N PHE A 242 7.03 4.44 -12.64
CA PHE A 242 7.43 3.81 -11.39
C PHE A 242 7.78 4.91 -10.38
N PRO A 243 6.92 5.16 -9.37
CA PRO A 243 7.07 6.29 -8.48
C PRO A 243 8.22 6.07 -7.50
N ALA A 244 8.85 7.16 -7.07
CA ALA A 244 9.97 7.15 -6.12
C ALA A 244 9.59 6.43 -4.82
N ALA A 245 8.34 6.58 -4.36
CA ALA A 245 7.82 5.86 -3.20
C ALA A 245 7.81 4.34 -3.39
N ALA A 246 7.45 3.83 -4.58
CA ALA A 246 7.52 2.39 -4.88
C ALA A 246 8.99 1.92 -4.95
N GLY A 247 9.90 2.77 -5.44
CA GLY A 247 11.34 2.51 -5.36
C GLY A 247 11.84 2.37 -3.92
N GLY A 248 11.37 3.23 -3.01
CA GLY A 248 11.66 3.11 -1.58
C GLY A 248 11.11 1.84 -0.97
N LEU A 249 9.88 1.44 -1.31
CA LEU A 249 9.29 0.18 -0.85
C LEU A 249 10.06 -1.04 -1.37
N ALA A 250 10.45 -1.04 -2.66
CA ALA A 250 11.28 -2.08 -3.25
C ALA A 250 12.65 -2.18 -2.57
N PHE A 251 13.29 -1.04 -2.30
CA PHE A 251 14.55 -1.00 -1.58
C PHE A 251 14.41 -1.52 -0.14
N ALA A 252 13.37 -1.10 0.59
CA ALA A 252 13.09 -1.58 1.95
C ALA A 252 12.93 -3.10 1.98
N LEU A 253 12.19 -3.65 1.02
CA LEU A 253 11.97 -5.09 0.90
C LEU A 253 13.26 -5.85 0.59
N LEU A 254 14.05 -5.38 -0.38
CA LEU A 254 15.32 -6.01 -0.73
C LEU A 254 16.33 -5.93 0.42
N ALA A 255 16.36 -4.80 1.14
CA ALA A 255 17.21 -4.62 2.30
C ALA A 255 16.76 -5.53 3.46
N ALA A 256 15.47 -5.59 3.76
CA ALA A 256 14.93 -6.48 4.79
C ALA A 256 15.27 -7.94 4.50
N HIS A 257 15.14 -8.36 3.24
CA HIS A 257 15.52 -9.70 2.80
C HIS A 257 17.03 -9.95 2.87
N GLY A 258 17.84 -8.99 2.44
CA GLY A 258 19.30 -9.11 2.42
C GLY A 258 19.97 -9.09 3.80
N PHE A 259 19.37 -8.39 4.77
CA PHE A 259 19.86 -8.30 6.15
C PHE A 259 19.14 -9.25 7.13
N ASP A 260 18.15 -10.02 6.65
CA ASP A 260 17.30 -10.88 7.48
C ASP A 260 16.71 -10.14 8.71
N MET A 261 16.33 -8.88 8.49
CA MET A 261 15.82 -8.00 9.55
C MET A 261 14.51 -7.34 9.14
N PHE A 262 13.60 -7.18 10.10
CA PHE A 262 12.41 -6.36 9.90
C PHE A 262 12.81 -4.89 9.82
N LEU A 263 12.78 -4.34 8.60
CA LEU A 263 13.07 -2.94 8.35
C LEU A 263 11.75 -2.14 8.31
N PRO A 264 11.63 -1.04 9.08
CA PRO A 264 10.47 -0.15 8.99
C PRO A 264 10.44 0.47 7.58
N ALA A 265 9.42 0.13 6.79
CA ALA A 265 9.37 0.49 5.38
C ALA A 265 9.02 1.97 5.19
N LEU A 266 8.20 2.56 6.07
CA LEU A 266 7.74 3.95 5.90
C LEU A 266 8.87 4.98 5.94
N PRO A 267 9.88 4.91 6.85
CA PRO A 267 11.10 5.72 6.78
C PRO A 267 11.80 5.65 5.43
N VAL A 268 11.96 4.45 4.88
CA VAL A 268 12.66 4.24 3.61
C VAL A 268 11.87 4.84 2.44
N ILE A 269 10.56 4.58 2.40
CA ILE A 269 9.64 5.16 1.40
C ILE A 269 9.69 6.69 1.45
N ALA A 270 9.62 7.27 2.65
CA ALA A 270 9.69 8.70 2.89
C ALA A 270 11.02 9.29 2.39
N CYS A 271 12.14 8.68 2.75
CA CYS A 271 13.48 9.11 2.35
C CYS A 271 13.65 9.09 0.83
N PHE A 272 13.20 8.03 0.14
CA PHE A 272 13.24 7.96 -1.32
C PHE A 272 12.37 9.03 -1.96
N PHE A 273 11.13 9.18 -1.50
CA PHE A 273 10.21 10.17 -2.05
C PHE A 273 10.70 11.60 -1.85
N LEU A 274 11.09 11.98 -0.62
CA LEU A 274 11.60 13.32 -0.31
C LEU A 274 12.96 13.57 -0.96
N GLY A 275 13.87 12.60 -0.91
CA GLY A 275 15.19 12.67 -1.56
C GLY A 275 15.09 12.85 -3.07
N TYR A 276 14.05 12.28 -3.69
CA TYR A 276 13.77 12.49 -5.11
C TYR A 276 13.11 13.85 -5.40
N THR A 277 12.12 14.25 -4.61
CA THR A 277 11.24 15.38 -4.93
C THR A 277 11.75 16.73 -4.40
N VAL A 278 12.27 16.80 -3.17
CA VAL A 278 12.70 18.05 -2.52
C VAL A 278 13.83 18.77 -3.31
N PRO A 279 14.86 18.07 -3.83
CA PRO A 279 15.88 18.71 -4.65
C PRO A 279 15.36 19.25 -5.99
N ARG A 280 14.34 18.60 -6.57
CA ARG A 280 13.75 18.97 -7.87
C ARG A 280 12.69 20.07 -7.78
N TYR A 281 11.99 20.17 -6.65
CA TYR A 281 10.84 21.04 -6.49
C TYR A 281 11.03 22.06 -5.34
N PRO A 282 11.49 23.29 -5.64
CA PRO A 282 11.72 24.32 -4.63
C PRO A 282 10.49 24.66 -3.78
N LYS A 283 9.28 24.53 -4.35
CA LYS A 283 8.01 24.76 -3.64
C LYS A 283 7.81 23.84 -2.43
N MET A 284 8.46 22.67 -2.40
CA MET A 284 8.41 21.78 -1.23
C MET A 284 9.23 22.32 -0.05
N ARG A 285 10.23 23.17 -0.30
CA ARG A 285 11.12 23.72 0.74
C ARG A 285 10.54 24.93 1.45
N LEU A 286 9.43 25.47 0.95
CA LEU A 286 8.78 26.66 1.49
C LEU A 286 7.87 26.27 2.65
N LEU A 287 8.47 25.83 3.75
CA LEU A 287 7.75 25.47 4.98
C LEU A 287 7.27 26.73 5.71
N GLY A 288 5.96 26.88 5.85
CA GLY A 288 5.33 27.90 6.66
C GLY A 288 5.52 27.67 8.16
N ARG A 289 5.35 28.72 8.98
CA ARG A 289 5.39 28.62 10.45
C ARG A 289 4.37 27.61 11.00
N THR A 290 3.18 27.57 10.41
CA THR A 290 2.11 26.63 10.77
C THR A 290 2.53 25.17 10.56
N GLU A 291 3.25 24.89 9.48
CA GLU A 291 3.72 23.54 9.15
C GLU A 291 4.77 23.08 10.15
N TRP A 292 5.70 23.97 10.54
CA TRP A 292 6.67 23.72 11.61
C TRP A 292 6.01 23.50 12.97
N THR A 293 4.95 24.26 13.30
CA THR A 293 4.23 24.03 14.56
C THR A 293 3.55 22.67 14.59
N VAL A 294 2.97 22.22 13.47
CA VAL A 294 2.35 20.88 13.39
C VAL A 294 3.40 19.79 13.55
N VAL A 295 4.56 19.91 12.91
CA VAL A 295 5.68 18.96 13.11
C VAL A 295 6.09 18.91 14.57
N SER A 296 6.32 20.09 15.16
CA SER A 296 6.84 20.19 16.53
C SER A 296 5.85 19.62 17.55
N VAL A 297 4.56 19.90 17.38
CA VAL A 297 3.50 19.35 18.24
C VAL A 297 3.35 17.85 18.05
N SER A 298 3.30 17.36 16.80
CA SER A 298 3.21 15.93 16.52
C SER A 298 4.43 15.17 17.07
N LEU A 299 5.64 15.73 16.91
CA LEU A 299 6.86 15.22 17.52
C LEU A 299 6.76 15.18 19.04
N ALA A 300 6.33 16.27 19.67
CA ALA A 300 6.18 16.32 21.13
C ALA A 300 5.18 15.27 21.64
N ILE A 301 4.06 15.08 20.94
CA ILE A 301 3.06 14.05 21.27
C ILE A 301 3.66 12.65 21.10
N LEU A 302 4.34 12.37 19.98
CA LEU A 302 4.94 11.07 19.70
C LEU A 302 6.07 10.74 20.68
N CYS A 303 6.95 11.69 20.97
CA CYS A 303 8.02 11.53 21.96
C CYS A 303 7.45 11.38 23.37
N GLY A 304 6.41 12.16 23.72
CA GLY A 304 5.73 12.04 25.00
C GLY A 304 5.11 10.65 25.18
N TRP A 305 4.47 10.12 24.15
CA TRP A 305 3.94 8.76 24.15
C TRP A 305 5.05 7.71 24.29
N ALA A 306 6.14 7.85 23.54
CA ALA A 306 7.27 6.91 23.57
C ALA A 306 8.00 6.85 24.91
N ILE A 307 7.90 7.90 25.75
CA ILE A 307 8.47 7.91 27.11
C ILE A 307 7.58 7.16 28.10
N TRP A 308 6.26 7.13 27.85
CA TRP A 308 5.28 6.51 28.76
C TRP A 308 5.09 5.00 28.56
N VAL A 309 5.51 4.47 27.40
CA VAL A 309 5.45 3.04 27.04
C VAL A 309 6.80 2.39 27.28
#